data_AF-A0A6A5KF74-F1
#
_entry.id   AF-A0A6A5KF74-F1
#
_cell.length_a   1.000
_cell.length_b   1.000
_cell.length_c   1.000
_cell.angle_alpha   90.00
_cell.angle_beta   90.00
_cell.angle_gamma   90.00
#
_symmetry.space_group_name_H-M   'P 1'
#
loop_
_entity.id
_entity.type
_entity.pdbx_description
1 polymer ?
#
loop_
_entity_poly.entity_id
_entity_poly.type
_entity_poly.pdbx_seq_one_letter_code
_entity_poly.pdbx_strand_id
1 'polypeptide(L)'
;PIKVYLVSLMKPEELLEDRLVFSPALEELSNKTYPIHLQLYKKTALVPPGFESYAKDLPIGTGRPQQSRTLIAESAATCADATEARRSLAQSLLSDRRTVSDTLDRFNVLASLHRTPTAALQSFQRAMAHMTCVDDVEWEERSMQLRGYLDYGSRGEGVDETCTLEARLEAYLLEVGRRPLKGWETTVSLVLAMKEVDRRGDAEVYADAVSFLGRAYVELKGA
;
A
#
# COMPACT_ATOMS: atom_id res chain seq x y z
N PRO A 1 18.63 3.29 -6.58
CA PRO A 1 17.73 4.40 -6.20
C PRO A 1 16.24 4.14 -6.55
N ILE A 2 15.85 4.08 -7.83
CA ILE A 2 14.44 3.98 -8.29
C ILE A 2 13.69 2.70 -7.81
N LYS A 3 14.43 1.62 -7.53
CA LYS A 3 13.87 0.27 -7.35
C LYS A 3 13.59 -0.09 -5.90
N VAL A 4 14.36 0.48 -4.98
CA VAL A 4 14.02 0.52 -3.54
C VAL A 4 12.82 1.43 -3.34
N TYR A 5 12.71 2.50 -4.14
CA TYR A 5 11.59 3.43 -4.08
C TYR A 5 10.25 2.78 -4.44
N LEU A 6 10.17 1.99 -5.52
CA LEU A 6 8.92 1.27 -5.85
C LEU A 6 8.48 0.34 -4.72
N VAL A 7 9.41 -0.41 -4.12
CA VAL A 7 9.11 -1.30 -2.99
C VAL A 7 8.70 -0.51 -1.75
N SER A 8 9.33 0.64 -1.49
CA SER A 8 8.91 1.52 -0.38
C SER A 8 7.51 2.10 -0.56
N LEU A 9 7.02 2.25 -1.80
CA LEU A 9 5.65 2.68 -2.06
C LEU A 9 4.65 1.53 -1.90
N MET A 10 4.97 0.34 -2.44
CA MET A 10 4.04 -0.79 -2.51
C MET A 10 3.99 -1.63 -1.23
N LYS A 11 5.08 -1.64 -0.44
CA LYS A 11 5.26 -2.42 0.79
C LYS A 11 5.97 -1.60 1.89
N PRO A 12 5.44 -0.41 2.25
CA PRO A 12 6.10 0.49 3.20
C PRO A 12 6.27 -0.15 4.59
N GLU A 13 5.25 -0.85 5.09
CA GLU A 13 5.26 -1.47 6.42
C GLU A 13 6.30 -2.59 6.47
N GLU A 14 6.31 -3.50 5.49
CA GLU A 14 7.29 -4.58 5.45
C GLU A 14 8.74 -4.08 5.28
N LEU A 15 8.92 -2.94 4.59
CA LEU A 15 10.22 -2.32 4.45
C LEU A 15 10.70 -1.73 5.79
N LEU A 16 9.84 -1.00 6.50
CA LEU A 16 10.16 -0.41 7.80
C LEU A 16 10.46 -1.46 8.88
N GLU A 17 9.82 -2.63 8.80
CA GLU A 17 10.04 -3.74 9.72
C GLU A 17 11.21 -4.66 9.33
N ASP A 18 11.99 -4.32 8.29
CA ASP A 18 13.04 -5.18 7.70
C ASP A 18 12.55 -6.61 7.38
N ARG A 19 11.31 -6.72 6.89
CA ARG A 19 10.70 -8.01 6.52
C ARG A 19 10.90 -8.38 5.06
N LEU A 20 11.54 -7.56 4.25
CA LEU A 20 11.74 -7.84 2.83
C LEU A 20 13.13 -8.43 2.56
N VAL A 21 13.21 -9.44 1.69
CA VAL A 21 14.47 -10.11 1.32
C VAL A 21 14.52 -10.31 -0.19
N PHE A 22 15.59 -9.84 -0.82
CA PHE A 22 15.89 -10.15 -2.21
C PHE A 22 16.77 -11.40 -2.30
N SER A 23 16.49 -12.25 -3.29
CA SER A 23 17.32 -13.41 -3.63
C SER A 23 17.57 -13.45 -5.14
N PRO A 24 18.82 -13.36 -5.62
CA PRO A 24 20.03 -13.01 -4.85
C PRO A 24 19.95 -11.59 -4.27
N ALA A 25 20.85 -11.26 -3.34
CA ALA A 25 20.92 -9.91 -2.76
C ALA A 25 21.17 -8.85 -3.85
N LEU A 26 20.65 -7.64 -3.67
CA LEU A 26 20.70 -6.62 -4.72
C LEU A 26 22.13 -6.16 -5.04
N GLU A 27 23.01 -6.23 -4.05
CA GLU A 27 24.43 -5.89 -4.10
C GLU A 27 25.23 -6.94 -4.89
N GLU A 28 24.77 -8.19 -4.90
CA GLU A 28 25.41 -9.30 -5.61
C GLU A 28 25.08 -9.31 -7.10
N LEU A 29 24.01 -8.60 -7.51
CA LEU A 29 23.53 -8.60 -8.89
C LEU A 29 24.56 -8.08 -9.90
N SER A 30 25.45 -7.16 -9.51
CA SER A 30 26.50 -6.64 -10.39
C SER A 30 27.57 -7.67 -10.73
N ASN A 31 27.72 -8.72 -9.92
CA ASN A 31 28.75 -9.73 -10.07
C ASN A 31 28.19 -11.06 -10.61
N LYS A 32 26.89 -11.15 -10.86
CA LYS A 32 26.22 -12.35 -11.38
C LYS A 32 26.33 -12.42 -12.90
N THR A 33 26.79 -13.56 -13.39
CA THR A 33 26.71 -13.93 -14.81
C THR A 33 25.35 -14.56 -15.14
N TYR A 34 24.89 -14.32 -16.36
CA TYR A 34 23.63 -14.83 -16.92
C TYR A 34 23.46 -16.35 -16.74
N PRO A 35 22.25 -16.87 -16.46
CA PRO A 35 20.97 -16.15 -16.26
C PRO A 35 20.76 -15.61 -14.84
N ILE A 36 20.10 -14.46 -14.74
CA ILE A 36 19.71 -13.85 -13.47
C ILE A 36 18.20 -14.04 -13.25
N HIS A 37 17.85 -14.58 -12.09
CA HIS A 37 16.48 -14.68 -11.59
C HIS A 37 16.42 -14.01 -10.21
N LEU A 38 15.65 -12.93 -10.10
CA LEU A 38 15.55 -12.10 -8.92
C LEU A 38 14.18 -12.28 -8.26
N GLN A 39 14.18 -12.66 -7.00
CA GLN A 39 12.98 -12.96 -6.22
C GLN A 39 12.90 -12.04 -5.00
N LEU A 40 11.70 -11.56 -4.68
CA LEU A 40 11.40 -10.76 -3.49
C LEU A 40 10.54 -11.57 -2.54
N TYR A 41 11.01 -11.73 -1.31
CA TYR A 41 10.32 -12.47 -0.24
C TYR A 41 9.91 -11.56 0.91
N LYS A 42 8.82 -11.94 1.58
CA LYS A 42 8.44 -11.47 2.92
C LYS A 42 8.90 -12.49 3.96
N LYS A 43 9.65 -12.05 4.97
CA LYS A 43 9.96 -12.83 6.18
C LYS A 43 8.66 -12.93 6.99
N THR A 44 8.21 -14.13 7.28
CA THR A 44 7.12 -14.33 8.25
C THR A 44 7.69 -14.26 9.67
N ALA A 45 6.90 -13.75 10.61
CA ALA A 45 7.31 -13.68 12.01
C ALA A 45 7.68 -15.08 12.51
N LEU A 46 8.77 -15.16 13.29
CA LEU A 46 9.18 -16.40 13.96
C LEU A 46 8.11 -16.76 14.99
N VAL A 47 7.25 -17.71 14.65
CA VAL A 47 6.39 -18.35 15.64
C VAL A 47 7.31 -19.27 16.47
N PRO A 48 7.48 -19.03 17.77
CA PRO A 48 8.24 -19.94 18.61
C PRO A 48 7.64 -21.35 18.47
N PRO A 49 8.47 -22.40 18.33
CA PRO A 49 7.95 -23.75 18.32
C PRO A 49 7.14 -23.99 19.60
N GLY A 50 5.94 -24.57 19.48
CA GLY A 50 5.15 -24.97 20.64
C GLY A 50 5.91 -26.01 21.47
N PHE A 51 5.49 -26.22 22.73
CA PHE A 51 6.10 -27.24 23.59
C PHE A 51 6.13 -28.64 22.94
N GLU A 52 5.15 -28.94 22.08
CA GLU A 52 5.06 -30.18 21.30
C GLU A 52 6.22 -30.36 20.30
N SER A 53 6.84 -29.26 19.83
CA SER A 53 7.98 -29.29 18.92
C SER A 53 9.30 -29.69 19.60
N TYR A 54 9.30 -29.83 20.93
CA TYR A 54 10.44 -30.28 21.75
C TYR A 54 10.24 -31.68 22.35
N ALA A 55 9.27 -32.46 21.86
CA ALA A 55 9.06 -33.83 22.34
C ALA A 55 10.29 -34.72 22.11
N LYS A 56 10.61 -35.57 23.09
CA LYS A 56 11.81 -36.43 23.13
C LYS A 56 11.87 -37.45 21.99
N ASP A 57 10.70 -37.73 21.43
CA ASP A 57 10.38 -38.71 20.41
C ASP A 57 10.39 -38.13 19.00
N LEU A 58 10.62 -36.81 18.85
CA LEU A 58 10.78 -36.18 17.55
C LEU A 58 12.23 -36.22 17.04
N PRO A 59 12.44 -36.30 15.71
CA PRO A 59 13.76 -36.20 15.10
C PRO A 59 14.52 -34.93 15.53
N ILE A 60 15.84 -35.03 15.66
CA ILE A 60 16.71 -33.89 15.96
C ILE A 60 16.52 -32.82 14.88
N GLY A 61 15.99 -31.65 15.26
CA GLY A 61 15.77 -30.51 14.35
C GLY A 61 14.34 -29.95 14.30
N THR A 62 13.37 -30.60 14.96
CA THR A 62 11.96 -30.15 15.04
C THR A 62 11.74 -28.87 15.84
N GLY A 63 12.66 -28.54 16.76
CA GLY A 63 12.62 -27.30 17.56
C GLY A 63 13.28 -26.08 16.93
N ARG A 64 13.76 -26.14 15.67
CA ARG A 64 14.27 -24.94 15.00
C ARG A 64 13.11 -24.10 14.50
N PRO A 65 13.00 -22.81 14.89
CA PRO A 65 12.05 -21.90 14.28
C PRO A 65 12.27 -21.90 12.76
N GLN A 66 11.30 -22.39 11.99
CA GLN A 66 11.36 -22.26 10.54
C GLN A 66 10.98 -20.85 10.20
N GLN A 67 11.98 -20.05 9.85
CA GLN A 67 11.76 -18.72 9.29
C GLN A 67 11.18 -18.93 7.89
N SER A 68 9.85 -19.01 7.80
CA SER A 68 9.17 -19.14 6.53
C SER A 68 9.32 -17.84 5.75
N ARG A 69 9.47 -17.98 4.42
CA ARG A 69 9.55 -16.87 3.49
C ARG A 69 8.40 -17.02 2.51
N THR A 70 7.62 -15.97 2.32
CA THR A 70 6.57 -15.93 1.30
C THR A 70 7.09 -15.17 0.09
N LEU A 71 7.07 -15.80 -1.09
CA LEU A 71 7.41 -15.12 -2.33
C LEU A 71 6.34 -14.06 -2.64
N ILE A 72 6.75 -12.81 -2.83
CA ILE A 72 5.87 -11.68 -3.14
C ILE A 72 5.84 -11.43 -4.65
N ALA A 73 7.02 -11.44 -5.28
CA ALA A 73 7.20 -11.14 -6.69
C ALA A 73 8.52 -11.74 -7.17
N GLU A 74 8.62 -12.01 -8.47
CA GLU A 74 9.85 -12.48 -9.09
C GLU A 74 10.01 -11.92 -10.50
N SER A 75 11.27 -11.82 -10.94
CA SER A 75 11.61 -11.56 -12.32
C SER A 75 11.40 -12.82 -13.17
N ALA A 76 11.42 -12.66 -14.49
CA ALA A 76 11.58 -13.78 -15.41
C ALA A 76 12.80 -14.64 -15.03
N ALA A 77 12.74 -15.93 -15.34
CA ALA A 77 13.76 -16.90 -14.94
C ALA A 77 15.11 -16.73 -15.64
N THR A 78 15.13 -16.05 -16.80
CA THR A 78 16.29 -15.97 -17.69
C THR A 78 16.57 -14.53 -18.12
N CYS A 79 16.70 -13.61 -17.17
CA CYS A 79 17.07 -12.23 -17.50
C CYS A 79 18.55 -12.14 -17.87
N ALA A 80 18.85 -11.42 -18.97
CA ALA A 80 20.18 -11.21 -19.53
C ALA A 80 21.12 -10.51 -18.55
N ASP A 81 20.60 -9.52 -17.82
CA ASP A 81 21.35 -8.70 -16.91
C ASP A 81 20.54 -8.26 -15.67
N ALA A 82 21.23 -7.62 -14.73
CA ALA A 82 20.64 -7.10 -13.50
C ALA A 82 19.58 -6.01 -13.75
N THR A 83 19.70 -5.26 -14.84
CA THR A 83 18.75 -4.20 -15.19
C THR A 83 17.42 -4.81 -15.62
N GLU A 84 17.47 -5.83 -16.48
CA GLU A 84 16.33 -6.61 -16.95
C GLU A 84 15.66 -7.37 -15.81
N ALA A 85 16.43 -8.08 -14.97
CA ALA A 85 15.88 -8.80 -13.81
C ALA A 85 15.10 -7.86 -12.88
N ARG A 86 15.68 -6.69 -12.59
CA ARG A 86 15.01 -5.66 -11.78
C ARG A 86 13.79 -5.04 -12.47
N ARG A 87 13.80 -4.87 -13.79
CA ARG A 87 12.64 -4.36 -14.56
C ARG A 87 11.51 -5.38 -14.55
N SER A 88 11.83 -6.65 -14.79
CA SER A 88 10.86 -7.74 -14.77
C SER A 88 10.28 -7.98 -13.37
N LEU A 89 11.08 -7.84 -12.30
CA LEU A 89 10.55 -7.84 -10.94
C LEU A 89 9.58 -6.66 -10.70
N ALA A 90 9.92 -5.46 -11.16
CA ALA A 90 9.02 -4.29 -11.06
C ALA A 90 7.71 -4.51 -11.83
N GLN A 91 7.77 -5.17 -12.99
CA GLN A 91 6.59 -5.61 -13.74
C GLN A 91 5.71 -6.56 -12.92
N SER A 92 6.32 -7.57 -12.29
CA SER A 92 5.61 -8.50 -11.40
C SER A 92 4.97 -7.79 -10.20
N LEU A 93 5.62 -6.77 -9.62
CA LEU A 93 5.04 -5.98 -8.53
C LEU A 93 3.86 -5.10 -8.98
N LEU A 94 3.93 -4.58 -10.22
CA LEU A 94 2.93 -3.68 -10.78
C LEU A 94 1.82 -4.40 -11.57
N SER A 95 1.90 -5.72 -11.71
CA SER A 95 0.89 -6.50 -12.44
C SER A 95 -0.46 -6.56 -11.72
N ASP A 96 -0.45 -6.43 -10.38
CA ASP A 96 -1.67 -6.31 -9.61
C ASP A 96 -2.24 -4.89 -9.71
N ARG A 97 -3.13 -4.72 -10.70
CA ARG A 97 -3.79 -3.44 -11.00
C ARG A 97 -4.56 -2.89 -9.80
N ARG A 98 -5.15 -3.76 -8.98
CA ARG A 98 -5.93 -3.34 -7.82
C ARG A 98 -5.01 -2.78 -6.76
N THR A 99 -3.95 -3.52 -6.40
CA THR A 99 -2.96 -3.02 -5.43
C THR A 99 -2.33 -1.69 -5.89
N VAL A 100 -2.04 -1.52 -7.18
CA VAL A 100 -1.53 -0.24 -7.72
C VAL A 100 -2.56 0.89 -7.57
N SER A 101 -3.82 0.64 -7.94
CA SER A 101 -4.90 1.63 -7.78
C SER A 101 -5.07 2.04 -6.32
N ASP A 102 -5.21 1.06 -5.42
CA ASP A 102 -5.39 1.29 -3.99
C ASP A 102 -4.21 2.10 -3.40
N THR A 103 -2.99 1.84 -3.89
CA THR A 103 -1.79 2.57 -3.48
C THR A 103 -1.78 4.01 -4.00
N LEU A 104 -2.17 4.24 -5.25
CA LEU A 104 -2.32 5.58 -5.82
C LEU A 104 -3.37 6.38 -5.06
N ASP A 105 -4.55 5.80 -4.81
CA ASP A 105 -5.64 6.44 -4.09
C ASP A 105 -5.21 6.81 -2.66
N ARG A 106 -4.54 5.89 -1.96
CA ARG A 106 -3.96 6.15 -0.64
C ARG A 106 -3.00 7.34 -0.66
N PHE A 107 -2.06 7.39 -1.60
CA PHE A 107 -1.10 8.50 -1.67
C PHE A 107 -1.74 9.83 -2.10
N ASN A 108 -2.75 9.79 -2.97
CA ASN A 108 -3.55 10.97 -3.33
C ASN A 108 -4.28 11.54 -2.12
N VAL A 109 -4.90 10.68 -1.30
CA VAL A 109 -5.55 11.09 -0.06
C VAL A 109 -4.53 11.68 0.91
N LEU A 110 -3.38 11.02 1.12
CA LEU A 110 -2.31 11.54 1.99
C LEU A 110 -1.81 12.91 1.51
N ALA A 111 -1.52 13.08 0.22
CA ALA A 111 -1.09 14.36 -0.34
C ALA A 111 -2.14 15.45 -0.10
N SER A 112 -3.43 15.12 -0.28
CA SER A 112 -4.54 16.06 -0.11
C SER A 112 -4.71 16.46 1.36
N LEU A 113 -4.68 15.49 2.29
CA LEU A 113 -4.76 15.75 3.73
C LEU A 113 -3.62 16.67 4.19
N HIS A 114 -2.40 16.42 3.74
CA HIS A 114 -1.24 17.24 4.15
C HIS A 114 -1.29 18.68 3.59
N ARG A 115 -1.97 18.91 2.46
CA ARG A 115 -2.22 20.27 1.92
C ARG A 115 -3.39 20.98 2.58
N THR A 116 -4.23 20.25 3.30
CA THR A 116 -5.48 20.77 3.84
C THR A 116 -5.20 21.75 5.00
N PRO A 117 -5.89 22.91 5.04
CA PRO A 117 -5.82 23.83 6.18
C PRO A 117 -6.23 23.16 7.50
N THR A 118 -5.63 23.59 8.60
CA THR A 118 -5.86 22.97 9.92
C THR A 118 -7.34 22.93 10.33
N ALA A 119 -8.10 23.99 10.04
CA ALA A 119 -9.53 24.05 10.34
C ALA A 119 -10.34 22.96 9.60
N ALA A 120 -10.02 22.70 8.33
CA ALA A 120 -10.67 21.66 7.54
C ALA A 120 -10.26 20.26 8.02
N LEU A 121 -8.99 20.03 8.37
CA LEU A 121 -8.54 18.77 8.98
C LEU A 121 -9.26 18.46 10.30
N GLN A 122 -9.50 19.47 11.15
CA GLN A 122 -10.30 19.30 12.37
C GLN A 122 -11.74 18.91 12.05
N SER A 123 -12.29 19.43 10.95
CA SER A 123 -13.61 19.03 10.45
C SER A 123 -13.60 17.56 10.00
N PHE A 124 -12.59 17.15 9.23
CA PHE A 124 -12.43 15.76 8.78
C PHE A 124 -12.28 14.80 9.96
N GLN A 125 -11.51 15.15 10.98
CA GLN A 125 -11.35 14.33 12.18
C GLN A 125 -12.70 14.08 12.88
N ARG A 126 -13.52 15.14 13.05
CA ARG A 126 -14.87 14.98 13.62
C ARG A 126 -15.76 14.13 12.73
N ALA A 127 -15.75 14.36 11.41
CA ALA A 127 -16.53 13.57 10.47
C ALA A 127 -16.14 12.09 10.50
N MET A 128 -14.84 11.77 10.50
CA MET A 128 -14.34 10.40 10.64
C MET A 128 -14.78 9.74 11.94
N ALA A 129 -14.72 10.47 13.07
CA ALA A 129 -15.21 9.96 14.34
C ALA A 129 -16.71 9.63 14.28
N HIS A 130 -17.53 10.46 13.63
CA HIS A 130 -18.94 10.16 13.41
C HIS A 130 -19.17 8.93 12.51
N MET A 131 -18.38 8.77 11.45
CA MET A 131 -18.48 7.60 10.55
C MET A 131 -18.25 6.26 11.27
N THR A 132 -17.50 6.25 12.39
CA THR A 132 -17.31 5.02 13.17
C THR A 132 -18.59 4.52 13.85
N CYS A 133 -19.57 5.40 14.06
CA CYS A 133 -20.83 5.11 14.75
C CYS A 133 -22.02 4.88 13.81
N VAL A 134 -21.85 5.16 12.52
CA VAL A 134 -22.85 4.96 11.48
C VAL A 134 -23.17 3.46 11.35
N ASP A 135 -24.44 3.08 11.25
CA ASP A 135 -24.84 1.68 11.08
C ASP A 135 -24.54 1.15 9.66
N ASP A 136 -24.67 -0.15 9.43
CA ASP A 136 -24.30 -0.75 8.14
C ASP A 136 -25.25 -0.34 7.00
N VAL A 137 -26.50 -0.04 7.31
CA VAL A 137 -27.48 0.40 6.30
C VAL A 137 -27.09 1.79 5.81
N GLU A 138 -26.88 2.75 6.70
CA GLU A 138 -26.44 4.09 6.33
C GLU A 138 -25.06 4.06 5.65
N TRP A 139 -24.14 3.18 6.08
CA TRP A 139 -22.82 3.04 5.42
C TRP A 139 -22.96 2.61 3.96
N GLU A 140 -23.79 1.60 3.70
CA GLU A 140 -24.05 1.11 2.35
C GLU A 140 -24.79 2.15 1.50
N GLU A 141 -25.81 2.81 2.06
CA GLU A 141 -26.57 3.86 1.38
C GLU A 141 -25.68 5.03 0.96
N ARG A 142 -24.82 5.53 1.87
CA ARG A 142 -23.86 6.60 1.56
C ARG A 142 -22.87 6.15 0.48
N SER A 143 -22.37 4.93 0.56
CA SER A 143 -21.47 4.36 -0.45
C SER A 143 -22.14 4.28 -1.83
N MET A 144 -23.41 3.86 -1.88
CA MET A 144 -24.21 3.81 -3.09
C MET A 144 -24.42 5.22 -3.68
N GLN A 145 -24.83 6.18 -2.85
CA GLN A 145 -25.05 7.56 -3.26
C GLN A 145 -23.78 8.20 -3.85
N LEU A 146 -22.63 8.04 -3.18
CA LEU A 146 -21.35 8.59 -3.68
C LEU A 146 -20.85 7.88 -4.94
N ARG A 147 -21.30 6.65 -5.22
CA ARG A 147 -21.05 5.95 -6.50
C ARG A 147 -22.04 6.34 -7.61
N GLY A 148 -23.00 7.21 -7.31
CA GLY A 148 -24.02 7.66 -8.25
C GLY A 148 -25.19 6.70 -8.40
N TYR A 149 -25.39 5.75 -7.48
CA TYR A 149 -26.61 4.94 -7.48
C TYR A 149 -27.76 5.75 -6.90
N LEU A 150 -28.83 5.89 -7.69
CA LEU A 150 -30.08 6.51 -7.27
C LEU A 150 -31.11 5.42 -6.95
N ASP A 151 -32.07 5.74 -6.07
CA ASP A 151 -33.25 4.89 -5.89
C ASP A 151 -33.91 4.62 -7.25
N TYR A 152 -34.37 3.38 -7.45
CA TYR A 152 -34.94 2.87 -8.72
C TYR A 152 -33.95 2.47 -9.82
N GLY A 153 -32.69 2.15 -9.48
CA GLY A 153 -31.75 1.54 -10.43
C GLY A 153 -31.24 2.47 -11.52
N SER A 154 -31.48 3.77 -11.37
CA SER A 154 -30.91 4.81 -12.23
C SER A 154 -29.50 5.16 -11.75
N ARG A 155 -28.60 5.43 -12.70
CA ARG A 155 -27.20 5.79 -12.42
C ARG A 155 -26.97 7.26 -12.77
N GLY A 156 -26.70 8.07 -11.75
CA GLY A 156 -26.23 9.44 -11.89
C GLY A 156 -24.69 9.52 -11.95
N GLU A 157 -24.18 10.74 -11.88
CA GLU A 157 -22.75 11.00 -11.71
C GLU A 157 -22.34 10.65 -10.27
N GLY A 158 -21.31 9.83 -10.13
CA GLY A 158 -20.68 9.55 -8.84
C GLY A 158 -19.58 10.57 -8.53
N VAL A 159 -19.03 10.48 -7.33
CA VAL A 159 -17.86 11.27 -6.92
C VAL A 159 -16.68 10.94 -7.83
N ASP A 160 -16.10 11.99 -8.40
CA ASP A 160 -14.92 11.93 -9.25
C ASP A 160 -13.84 12.91 -8.79
N GLU A 161 -12.80 13.11 -9.60
CA GLU A 161 -11.67 13.99 -9.28
C GLU A 161 -12.06 15.47 -9.19
N THR A 162 -13.19 15.88 -9.79
CA THR A 162 -13.67 17.27 -9.81
C THR A 162 -14.48 17.63 -8.57
N CYS A 163 -14.92 16.62 -7.82
CA CYS A 163 -15.68 16.77 -6.58
C CYS A 163 -14.82 17.36 -5.45
N THR A 164 -15.48 17.86 -4.40
CA THR A 164 -14.81 18.39 -3.21
C THR A 164 -13.98 17.33 -2.51
N LEU A 165 -12.93 17.76 -1.80
CA LEU A 165 -12.06 16.85 -1.07
C LEU A 165 -12.84 16.06 -0.01
N GLU A 166 -13.81 16.70 0.63
CA GLU A 166 -14.75 16.09 1.57
C GLU A 166 -15.43 14.85 0.96
N ALA A 167 -16.07 15.02 -0.20
CA ALA A 167 -16.81 13.94 -0.85
C ALA A 167 -15.88 12.82 -1.34
N ARG A 168 -14.71 13.19 -1.88
CA ARG A 168 -13.69 12.24 -2.32
C ARG A 168 -13.11 11.43 -1.16
N LEU A 169 -12.84 12.09 -0.04
CA LEU A 169 -12.34 11.46 1.17
C LEU A 169 -13.39 10.51 1.75
N GLU A 170 -14.65 10.92 1.82
CA GLU A 170 -15.74 10.07 2.29
C GLU A 170 -15.91 8.82 1.40
N ALA A 171 -15.96 9.00 0.07
CA ALA A 171 -16.07 7.90 -0.87
C ALA A 171 -14.92 6.89 -0.71
N TYR A 172 -13.69 7.39 -0.58
CA TYR A 172 -12.51 6.56 -0.34
C TYR A 172 -12.60 5.79 0.99
N LEU A 173 -12.99 6.46 2.08
CA LEU A 173 -13.11 5.82 3.40
C LEU A 173 -14.20 4.73 3.43
N LEU A 174 -15.31 4.96 2.76
CA LEU A 174 -16.39 3.99 2.62
C LEU A 174 -15.95 2.76 1.81
N GLU A 175 -15.12 2.96 0.78
CA GLU A 175 -14.58 1.90 -0.06
C GLU A 175 -13.52 1.03 0.64
N VAL A 176 -12.57 1.65 1.35
CA VAL A 176 -11.56 0.88 2.12
C VAL A 176 -12.19 0.15 3.32
N GLY A 177 -13.37 0.58 3.76
CA GLY A 177 -14.18 -0.08 4.78
C GLY A 177 -13.89 0.37 6.22
N ARG A 178 -14.62 -0.22 7.16
CA ARG A 178 -14.57 0.18 8.58
C ARG A 178 -13.26 -0.17 9.27
N ARG A 179 -12.63 -1.30 8.92
CA ARG A 179 -11.40 -1.75 9.61
C ARG A 179 -10.25 -0.73 9.45
N PRO A 180 -9.99 -0.18 8.25
CA PRO A 180 -8.97 0.85 8.09
C PRO A 180 -9.35 2.24 8.62
N LEU A 181 -10.63 2.53 8.88
CA LEU A 181 -11.10 3.86 9.27
C LEU A 181 -10.37 4.42 10.50
N LYS A 182 -10.14 3.59 11.52
CA LYS A 182 -9.38 3.98 12.73
C LYS A 182 -7.93 4.34 12.43
N GLY A 183 -7.32 3.66 11.46
CA GLY A 183 -5.98 3.99 10.97
C GLY A 183 -5.94 5.36 10.28
N TRP A 184 -6.98 5.68 9.52
CA TRP A 184 -7.15 6.99 8.89
C TRP A 184 -7.44 8.11 9.88
N GLU A 185 -8.28 7.87 10.89
CA GLU A 185 -8.49 8.81 11.99
C GLU A 185 -7.19 9.13 12.73
N THR A 186 -6.39 8.09 13.01
CA THR A 186 -5.05 8.25 13.60
C THR A 186 -4.14 9.05 12.67
N THR A 187 -4.20 8.79 11.37
CA THR A 187 -3.42 9.52 10.35
C THR A 187 -3.79 11.01 10.35
N VAL A 188 -5.08 11.37 10.29
CA VAL A 188 -5.51 12.78 10.37
C VAL A 188 -5.08 13.43 11.68
N SER A 189 -5.12 12.69 12.79
CA SER A 189 -4.66 13.17 14.09
C SER A 189 -3.15 13.48 14.10
N LEU A 190 -2.34 12.63 13.46
CA LEU A 190 -0.89 12.88 13.28
C LEU A 190 -0.65 14.10 12.39
N VAL A 191 -1.37 14.21 11.28
CA VAL A 191 -1.28 15.37 10.36
C VAL A 191 -1.67 16.66 11.08
N LEU A 192 -2.71 16.63 11.92
CA LEU A 192 -3.11 17.79 12.74
C LEU A 192 -2.05 18.21 13.76
N ALA A 193 -1.26 17.27 14.28
CA ALA A 193 -0.18 17.55 15.23
C ALA A 193 1.05 18.20 14.56
N MET A 194 1.17 18.11 13.24
CA MET A 194 2.25 18.71 12.48
C MET A 194 2.02 20.20 12.21
N LYS A 195 3.12 20.97 12.08
CA LYS A 195 3.04 22.34 11.60
C LYS A 195 2.70 22.35 10.12
N GLU A 196 1.95 23.35 9.67
CA GLU A 196 1.52 23.48 8.27
C GLU A 196 2.69 23.52 7.27
N VAL A 197 3.85 24.06 7.66
CA VAL A 197 5.04 24.07 6.81
C VAL A 197 5.59 22.66 6.59
N ASP A 198 5.65 21.85 7.65
CA ASP A 198 6.17 20.48 7.59
C ASP A 198 5.21 19.61 6.77
N ARG A 199 3.89 19.79 6.96
CA ARG A 199 2.89 19.10 6.16
C ARG A 199 3.02 19.37 4.67
N ARG A 200 3.33 20.60 4.27
CA ARG A 200 3.50 20.93 2.85
C ARG A 200 4.65 20.15 2.21
N GLY A 201 5.76 19.98 2.94
CA GLY A 201 6.87 19.13 2.48
C GLY A 201 6.43 17.68 2.28
N ASP A 202 5.72 17.11 3.25
CA ASP A 202 5.22 15.74 3.15
C ASP A 202 4.19 15.56 2.03
N ALA A 203 3.34 16.57 1.80
CA ALA A 203 2.41 16.56 0.68
C ALA A 203 3.11 16.50 -0.69
N GLU A 204 4.26 17.15 -0.83
CA GLU A 204 5.07 17.07 -2.06
C GLU A 204 5.64 15.67 -2.23
N VAL A 205 6.16 15.06 -1.16
CA VAL A 205 6.65 13.66 -1.19
C VAL A 205 5.55 12.70 -1.63
N TYR A 206 4.34 12.83 -1.10
CA TYR A 206 3.22 11.98 -1.49
C TYR A 206 2.76 12.25 -2.94
N ALA A 207 2.74 13.50 -3.38
CA ALA A 207 2.39 13.83 -4.77
C ALA A 207 3.45 13.31 -5.76
N ASP A 208 4.72 13.34 -5.39
CA ASP A 208 5.81 12.75 -6.17
C ASP A 208 5.70 11.23 -6.24
N ALA A 209 5.30 10.58 -5.13
CA ALA A 209 5.01 9.16 -5.10
C ALA A 209 3.86 8.78 -6.05
N VAL A 210 2.75 9.52 -6.04
CA VAL A 210 1.63 9.34 -6.99
C VAL A 210 2.12 9.49 -8.43
N SER A 211 2.84 10.58 -8.71
CA SER A 211 3.34 10.88 -10.05
C SER A 211 4.30 9.81 -10.56
N PHE A 212 5.19 9.33 -9.69
CA PHE A 212 6.12 8.26 -10.00
C PHE A 212 5.38 6.94 -10.28
N LEU A 213 4.48 6.53 -9.38
CA LEU A 213 3.76 5.26 -9.50
C LEU A 213 2.83 5.26 -10.72
N GLY A 214 2.15 6.38 -11.00
CA GLY A 214 1.31 6.56 -12.17
C GLY A 214 2.10 6.42 -13.48
N ARG A 215 3.26 7.07 -13.58
CA ARG A 215 4.15 6.91 -14.76
C ARG A 215 4.64 5.48 -14.90
N ALA A 216 5.15 4.88 -13.81
CA ALA A 216 5.65 3.52 -13.82
C ALA A 216 4.58 2.52 -14.28
N TYR A 217 3.33 2.70 -13.84
CA TYR A 217 2.22 1.84 -14.25
C TYR A 217 1.81 2.03 -15.72
N VAL A 218 1.81 3.26 -16.24
CA VAL A 218 1.52 3.55 -17.65
C VAL A 218 2.60 3.00 -18.57
N GLU A 219 3.88 3.21 -18.25
CA GLU A 219 5.01 2.67 -19.00
C GLU A 219 4.93 1.15 -19.16
N LEU A 220 4.41 0.45 -18.15
CA LEU A 220 4.22 -1.00 -18.20
C LEU A 220 2.99 -1.45 -18.99
N LYS A 221 1.97 -0.62 -19.12
CA LYS A 221 0.83 -0.93 -20.00
C LYS A 221 1.15 -0.71 -21.48
N GLY A 222 2.14 0.12 -21.78
CA GLY A 222 2.58 0.44 -23.14
C GLY A 222 3.78 -0.37 -23.66
N ALA A 223 4.38 -1.21 -22.82
CA ALA A 223 5.50 -2.10 -23.15
C ALA A 223 5.01 -3.55 -23.35
#